data_AF-X1GZQ5-F1
#
_entry.id   AF-X1GZQ5-F1
#
_cell.length_a   1.000
_cell.length_b   1.000
_cell.length_c   1.000
_cell.angle_alpha   90.00
_cell.angle_beta   90.00
_cell.angle_gamma   90.00
#
_symmetry.space_group_name_H-M   'P 1'
#
loop_
_entity.id
_entity.type
_entity.pdbx_description
1 polymer ?
#
loop_
_entity_poly.entity_id
_entity_poly.type
_entity_poly.pdbx_seq_one_letter_code
_entity_poly.pdbx_strand_id
1 'polypeptide(L)'
;MEELKKIKRVITKMKATGPDLNMLTIDANLGQNSIQQARIFTQEIGINGLILTKFDGTAKGGAIIPICNELKLPVLYLGIGEDIEDIIEFDPHAFVEALFE
;
A
#
# COMPACT_ATOMS: atom_id res chain seq x y z
N MET A 1 -5.67 14.93 -6.53
CA MET A 1 -4.41 15.25 -5.83
C MET A 1 -4.47 16.51 -4.98
N GLU A 2 -4.93 17.65 -5.51
CA GLU A 2 -4.98 18.90 -4.74
C GLU A 2 -5.79 18.82 -3.45
N GLU A 3 -6.85 18.02 -3.43
CA GLU A 3 -7.64 17.76 -2.21
C GLU A 3 -6.81 17.08 -1.12
N LEU A 4 -6.06 16.03 -1.45
CA LEU A 4 -5.19 15.34 -0.48
C LEU A 4 -4.07 16.26 0.04
N LYS A 5 -3.49 17.11 -0.82
CA LYS A 5 -2.54 18.14 -0.39
C LYS A 5 -3.18 19.17 0.54
N LYS A 6 -4.44 19.53 0.30
CA LYS A 6 -5.20 20.44 1.18
C LYS A 6 -5.43 19.78 2.53
N ILE A 7 -5.82 18.50 2.57
CA ILE A 7 -5.99 17.75 3.82
C ILE A 7 -4.68 17.70 4.61
N LYS A 8 -3.57 17.34 3.97
CA LYS A 8 -2.23 17.35 4.59
C LYS A 8 -1.90 18.73 5.19
N ARG A 9 -2.11 19.81 4.43
CA ARG A 9 -1.91 21.20 4.92
C ARG A 9 -2.77 21.53 6.15
N VAL A 10 -4.02 21.07 6.20
CA VAL A 10 -4.89 21.30 7.36
C VAL A 10 -4.41 20.51 8.58
N ILE A 11 -4.01 19.25 8.40
CA ILE A 11 -3.45 18.43 9.49
C ILE A 11 -2.17 19.07 10.05
N THR A 12 -1.26 19.51 9.18
CA THR A 12 0.01 20.12 9.59
C THR A 12 -0.17 21.43 10.37
N LYS A 13 -1.26 22.17 10.15
CA LYS A 13 -1.60 23.36 10.95
C LYS A 13 -1.95 23.02 12.40
N MET A 14 -2.55 21.85 12.64
CA MET A 14 -2.94 21.38 13.97
C MET A 14 -1.81 20.61 14.66
N LYS A 15 -1.01 19.88 13.88
CA LYS A 15 0.13 19.10 14.33
C LYS A 15 1.25 19.22 13.31
N ALA A 16 2.31 19.99 13.62
CA ALA A 16 3.40 20.27 12.68
C ALA A 16 4.10 19.02 12.13
N THR A 17 4.12 17.91 12.89
CA THR A 17 4.69 16.63 12.49
C THR A 17 3.71 15.68 11.79
N GLY A 18 2.42 16.06 11.73
CA GLY A 18 1.37 15.22 11.17
C GLY A 18 1.18 15.40 9.66
N PRO A 19 0.49 14.45 8.99
CA PRO A 19 0.00 13.16 9.51
C PRO A 19 1.16 12.19 9.84
N ASP A 20 1.00 11.39 10.89
CA ASP A 20 2.03 10.43 11.34
C ASP A 20 2.24 9.28 10.37
N LEU A 21 1.17 8.87 9.69
CA LEU A 21 1.18 7.74 8.76
C LEU A 21 0.24 8.03 7.57
N ASN A 22 0.80 8.01 6.37
CA ASN A 22 0.06 7.97 5.12
C ASN A 22 0.18 6.57 4.52
N MET A 23 -0.92 5.83 4.49
CA MET A 23 -0.98 4.51 3.87
C MET A 23 -1.64 4.60 2.50
N LEU A 24 -1.12 3.83 1.54
CA LEU A 24 -1.73 3.69 0.23
C LEU A 24 -2.25 2.26 0.05
N THR A 25 -3.56 2.14 -0.17
CA THR A 25 -4.19 0.87 -0.51
C THR A 25 -4.04 0.57 -2.00
N ILE A 26 -3.55 -0.63 -2.32
CA ILE A 26 -3.31 -1.11 -3.66
C ILE A 26 -4.07 -2.43 -3.87
N ASP A 27 -4.83 -2.51 -4.96
CA ASP A 27 -5.45 -3.75 -5.41
C ASP A 27 -4.40 -4.63 -6.08
N ALA A 28 -4.18 -5.84 -5.55
CA ALA A 28 -3.18 -6.78 -6.06
C ALA A 28 -3.45 -7.22 -7.52
N ASN A 29 -4.70 -7.14 -7.98
CA ASN A 29 -5.10 -7.57 -9.33
C ASN A 29 -4.65 -6.60 -10.43
N LEU A 30 -4.36 -5.34 -10.07
CA LEU A 30 -4.02 -4.27 -11.01
C LEU A 30 -2.58 -4.36 -11.55
N GLY A 31 -1.74 -5.22 -11.00
CA GLY A 31 -0.43 -5.52 -11.58
C GLY A 31 0.49 -4.29 -11.68
N GLN A 32 1.11 -4.10 -12.85
CA GLN A 32 2.03 -2.99 -13.13
C GLN A 32 1.37 -1.60 -13.06
N ASN A 33 0.05 -1.50 -13.26
CA ASN A 33 -0.66 -0.22 -13.19
C ASN A 33 -0.60 0.39 -11.78
N SER A 34 -0.55 -0.47 -10.76
CA SER A 34 -0.41 -0.08 -9.36
C SER A 34 0.92 0.64 -9.07
N ILE A 35 1.99 0.34 -9.82
CA ILE A 35 3.31 0.97 -9.63
C ILE A 35 3.24 2.46 -9.97
N GLN A 36 2.67 2.80 -11.13
CA GLN A 36 2.56 4.21 -11.54
C GLN A 36 1.69 5.01 -10.57
N GLN A 37 0.58 4.42 -10.11
CA GLN A 37 -0.26 5.05 -9.10
C GLN A 37 0.54 5.28 -7.81
N ALA A 38 1.18 4.25 -7.28
CA ALA A 38 1.94 4.36 -6.04
C ALA A 38 3.09 5.37 -6.15
N ARG A 39 3.75 5.47 -7.31
CA ARG A 39 4.75 6.51 -7.59
C ARG A 39 4.15 7.92 -7.47
N ILE A 40 3.03 8.20 -8.13
CA ILE A 40 2.38 9.52 -8.12
C ILE A 40 1.96 9.90 -6.69
N PHE A 41 1.33 8.98 -5.95
CA PHE A 41 0.92 9.25 -4.58
C PHE A 41 2.11 9.49 -3.64
N THR A 42 3.19 8.71 -3.81
CA THR A 42 4.40 8.87 -3.01
C THR A 42 5.05 10.23 -3.24
N GLN A 43 5.14 10.67 -4.50
CA GLN A 43 5.71 11.97 -4.85
C GLN A 43 4.87 13.14 -4.34
N GLU A 44 3.54 13.04 -4.45
CA GLU A 44 2.65 14.17 -4.18
C GLU A 44 2.25 14.30 -2.71
N ILE A 45 2.10 13.17 -2.00
CA ILE A 45 1.56 13.11 -0.62
C ILE A 45 2.59 12.62 0.39
N GLY A 46 3.58 11.82 -0.04
CA GLY A 46 4.55 11.19 0.86
C GLY A 46 3.93 10.01 1.59
N ILE A 47 3.85 8.87 0.90
CA ILE A 47 3.34 7.61 1.45
C ILE A 47 4.42 6.97 2.33
N ASN A 48 4.00 6.39 3.47
CA ASN A 48 4.87 5.74 4.44
C ASN A 48 4.81 4.21 4.37
N GLY A 49 3.69 3.66 3.90
CA GLY A 49 3.49 2.22 3.78
C GLY A 49 2.30 1.86 2.90
N LEU A 50 2.24 0.59 2.54
CA LEU A 50 1.24 0.06 1.61
C LEU A 50 0.30 -0.90 2.32
N ILE A 51 -0.96 -0.89 1.92
CA ILE A 51 -1.93 -1.94 2.21
C ILE A 51 -2.21 -2.63 0.89
N LEU A 52 -2.06 -3.95 0.83
CA LEU A 52 -2.48 -4.72 -0.32
C LEU A 52 -3.83 -5.35 -0.07
N THR A 53 -4.71 -5.35 -1.06
CA THR A 53 -6.02 -6.01 -0.97
C THR A 53 -6.22 -6.99 -2.11
N LYS A 54 -7.22 -7.87 -1.95
CA LYS A 54 -7.61 -8.91 -2.91
C LYS A 54 -6.50 -9.91 -3.22
N PHE A 55 -5.72 -10.27 -2.20
CA PHE A 55 -4.65 -11.24 -2.34
C PHE A 55 -5.17 -12.68 -2.49
N ASP A 56 -6.36 -12.96 -1.97
CA ASP A 56 -7.12 -14.21 -2.12
C ASP A 56 -7.50 -14.54 -3.56
N GLY A 57 -7.65 -13.51 -4.40
CA GLY A 57 -8.26 -13.65 -5.72
C GLY A 57 -7.30 -14.02 -6.86
N THR A 58 -5.98 -13.97 -6.71
CA THR A 58 -5.08 -14.15 -7.88
C THR A 58 -3.68 -14.73 -7.62
N ALA A 59 -3.23 -15.54 -8.60
CA ALA A 59 -1.83 -15.91 -8.86
C ALA A 59 -0.92 -14.73 -9.28
N LYS A 60 -1.32 -13.48 -8.97
CA LYS A 60 -0.65 -12.22 -9.39
C LYS A 60 -0.11 -11.41 -8.21
N GLY A 61 0.01 -12.02 -7.03
CA GLY A 61 0.71 -11.43 -5.88
C GLY A 61 2.09 -10.87 -6.22
N GLY A 62 2.74 -11.37 -7.28
CA GLY A 62 4.02 -10.86 -7.79
C GLY A 62 4.07 -9.38 -8.19
N ALA A 63 2.92 -8.68 -8.33
CA ALA A 63 2.90 -7.24 -8.56
C ALA A 63 3.46 -6.42 -7.39
N ILE A 64 3.46 -6.96 -6.17
CA ILE A 64 4.01 -6.27 -5.00
C ILE A 64 5.52 -6.15 -5.05
N ILE A 65 6.21 -7.18 -5.55
CA ILE A 65 7.67 -7.24 -5.59
C ILE A 65 8.25 -6.04 -6.35
N PRO A 66 7.82 -5.70 -7.58
CA PRO A 66 8.30 -4.52 -8.26
C PRO A 66 7.88 -3.21 -7.58
N ILE A 67 6.70 -3.12 -6.96
CA ILE A 67 6.28 -1.92 -6.22
C ILE A 67 7.21 -1.67 -5.03
N CYS A 68 7.45 -2.68 -4.20
CA CYS A 68 8.37 -2.59 -3.06
C CYS A 68 9.81 -2.34 -3.51
N ASN A 69 10.23 -2.98 -4.61
CA ASN A 69 11.57 -2.78 -5.13
C ASN A 69 11.77 -1.35 -5.68
N GLU A 70 10.78 -0.79 -6.38
CA GLU A 70 10.87 0.53 -7.00
C GLU A 70 10.72 1.66 -5.97
N LEU A 71 9.68 1.59 -5.14
CA LEU A 71 9.31 2.70 -4.26
C LEU A 71 10.00 2.62 -2.89
N LYS A 72 10.61 1.47 -2.56
CA LYS A 72 11.23 1.21 -1.26
C LYS A 72 10.28 1.45 -0.08
N LEU A 73 8.99 1.24 -0.30
CA LEU A 73 7.94 1.35 0.71
C LEU A 73 7.64 -0.01 1.32
N PRO A 74 7.46 -0.10 2.65
CA PRO A 74 7.04 -1.33 3.30
C PRO A 74 5.57 -1.62 3.02
N VAL A 75 5.24 -2.90 2.87
CA VAL A 75 3.86 -3.37 3.00
C VAL A 75 3.58 -3.55 4.48
N LEU A 76 2.50 -2.96 4.96
CA LEU A 76 2.09 -3.02 6.37
C LEU A 76 0.99 -4.06 6.58
N TYR A 77 0.05 -4.16 5.64
CA TYR A 77 -1.11 -5.03 5.75
C TYR A 77 -1.45 -5.73 4.43
N LEU A 78 -2.10 -6.88 4.54
CA LEU A 78 -2.60 -7.69 3.44
C LEU A 78 -4.08 -8.02 3.68
N GLY A 79 -4.92 -7.77 2.68
CA GLY A 79 -6.32 -8.19 2.64
C GLY A 79 -6.44 -9.48 1.86
N ILE A 80 -6.78 -10.56 2.57
CA ILE A 80 -6.84 -11.95 2.08
C ILE A 80 -8.28 -12.48 1.98
N GLY A 81 -9.27 -11.60 1.86
CA GLY A 81 -10.68 -11.96 1.79
C GLY A 81 -11.58 -10.72 1.86
N GLU A 82 -12.86 -10.96 2.16
CA GLU A 82 -13.91 -9.93 2.15
C GLU A 82 -14.32 -9.45 3.55
N ASP A 83 -14.02 -10.22 4.59
CA ASP A 83 -14.40 -9.93 5.96
C ASP A 83 -13.42 -8.95 6.64
N ILE A 84 -13.83 -8.33 7.76
CA ILE A 84 -12.98 -7.36 8.46
C ILE A 84 -11.73 -8.05 9.03
N GLU A 85 -11.88 -9.29 9.44
CA GLU A 85 -10.85 -10.15 10.00
C GLU A 85 -9.79 -10.57 8.96
N ASP A 86 -10.08 -10.38 7.67
CA ASP A 86 -9.18 -10.75 6.56
C ASP A 86 -8.11 -9.70 6.27
N ILE A 87 -8.06 -8.61 7.04
CA ILE A 87 -6.94 -7.66 7.02
C ILE A 87 -5.92 -8.09 8.07
N ILE A 88 -4.82 -8.68 7.60
CA ILE A 88 -3.73 -9.17 8.44
C ILE A 88 -2.47 -8.32 8.30
N GLU A 89 -1.58 -8.39 9.29
CA GLU A 89 -0.24 -7.81 9.19
C GLU A 89 0.56 -8.52 8.09
N PHE A 90 1.39 -7.75 7.37
CA PHE A 90 2.22 -8.32 6.32
C PHE A 90 3.42 -9.06 6.90
N ASP A 91 3.50 -10.38 6.66
CA ASP A 91 4.67 -11.20 6.91
C ASP A 91 5.39 -11.53 5.57
N PRO A 92 6.60 -11.02 5.34
CA PRO A 92 7.37 -11.31 4.13
C PRO A 92 7.68 -12.80 3.94
N HIS A 93 7.86 -13.57 5.03
CA HIS A 93 8.16 -15.00 4.95
C HIS A 93 6.94 -15.78 4.50
N ALA A 94 5.81 -15.59 5.20
CA ALA A 94 4.55 -16.23 4.84
C ALA A 94 4.09 -15.84 3.43
N PHE A 95 4.33 -14.59 3.02
CA PHE A 95 4.05 -14.12 1.66
C PHE A 95 4.87 -14.86 0.60
N VAL A 96 6.17 -15.04 0.84
CA VAL A 96 7.06 -15.75 -0.10
C VAL A 96 6.69 -17.23 -0.16
N GLU A 97 6.42 -17.87 0.98
CA GLU A 97 5.97 -19.27 1.02
C GLU A 97 4.69 -19.46 0.20
N ALA A 98 3.68 -18.61 0.39
CA ALA A 98 2.43 -18.65 -0.36
C ALA A 98 2.58 -18.36 -1.87
N LEU A 99 3.69 -17.77 -2.32
CA LEU A 99 3.95 -17.52 -3.74
C LEU A 99 4.52 -18.75 -4.48
N PHE A 100 5.13 -19.68 -3.74
CA PHE A 100 5.83 -20.84 -4.31
C PHE A 100 5.14 -22.19 -4.05
N GLU A 101 4.04 -22.22 -3.28
CA GLU A 101 3.09 -23.33 -3.24
C GLU A 101 2.12 -23.32 -4.44
#